data_AF-A0A6C0LAM6-F1
#
_entry.id   AF-A0A6C0LAM6-F1
#
_cell.length_a   1.000
_cell.length_b   1.000
_cell.length_c   1.000
_cell.angle_alpha   90.00
_cell.angle_beta   90.00
_cell.angle_gamma   90.00
#
_symmetry.space_group_name_H-M   'P 1'
#
loop_
_entity.id
_entity.type
_entity.pdbx_description
1 polymer ?
#
loop_
_entity_poly.entity_id
_entity_poly.type
_entity_poly.pdbx_seq_one_letter_code
_entity_poly.pdbx_strand_id
1 'polypeptide(L)'
;MNMQFVNSRYNSRAKEINPHYTVSMLPFARKNYHQTPVVQHKQVDVQAVPQNNPNKIRWGPPTWFLFHTLAHKIKDEHFYKIKSELLNNIVTICINLPCPKCAEHATQYMKKINIGAIQTKDDLKNLLFKFHNDVNVRTGASLFEYNDLNNKYNSAVTINIVQNFFVFFKDKSFNVTAIANSMHRERITNVLKEWFYKNIQCFEP
;
A
#
# COMPACT_ATOMS: atom_id res chain seq x y z
N MET A 1 -37.09 45.79 12.46
CA MET A 1 -36.74 47.22 12.37
C MET A 1 -35.25 47.32 12.03
N ASN A 2 -34.91 48.15 11.05
CA ASN A 2 -33.51 48.36 10.60
C ASN A 2 -32.96 49.68 11.18
N MET A 3 -31.67 49.68 11.53
CA MET A 3 -30.73 50.78 11.30
C MET A 3 -29.36 50.10 11.08
N GLN A 4 -28.85 49.92 9.87
CA GLN A 4 -28.26 50.90 8.95
C GLN A 4 -27.20 51.80 9.59
N PHE A 5 -25.94 51.57 9.19
CA PHE A 5 -24.97 52.64 8.96
C PHE A 5 -24.44 52.56 7.53
N VAL A 6 -24.60 53.68 6.82
CA VAL A 6 -23.93 54.09 5.56
C VAL A 6 -22.42 54.38 5.85
N ASN A 7 -21.47 54.65 4.95
CA ASN A 7 -21.35 54.84 3.49
C ASN A 7 -19.84 54.55 3.12
N SER A 8 -19.29 54.55 1.89
CA SER A 8 -19.76 54.77 0.51
C SER A 8 -18.84 53.97 -0.46
N ARG A 9 -18.70 54.40 -1.74
CA ARG A 9 -17.79 53.84 -2.76
C ARG A 9 -16.61 54.77 -3.08
N TYR A 10 -15.46 54.21 -3.45
CA TYR A 10 -14.64 54.78 -4.53
C TYR A 10 -14.03 53.67 -5.39
N ASN A 11 -13.89 53.95 -6.69
CA ASN A 11 -13.47 52.99 -7.71
C ASN A 11 -12.24 53.58 -8.41
N SER A 12 -11.15 52.80 -8.58
CA SER A 12 -9.97 53.25 -9.32
C SER A 12 -9.30 52.10 -10.05
N ARG A 13 -9.10 52.33 -11.35
CA ARG A 13 -8.73 51.39 -12.41
C ARG A 13 -7.22 51.40 -12.66
N ALA A 14 -6.57 50.23 -12.59
CA ALA A 14 -5.24 49.98 -13.17
C ALA A 14 -5.18 48.50 -13.61
N LYS A 15 -5.45 48.20 -14.89
CA LYS A 15 -4.45 47.98 -15.96
C LYS A 15 -3.59 46.72 -15.75
N GLU A 16 -3.97 45.67 -16.49
CA GLU A 16 -3.22 44.43 -16.68
C GLU A 16 -1.90 44.66 -17.43
N ILE A 17 -0.91 43.81 -17.18
CA ILE A 17 0.35 43.76 -17.94
C ILE A 17 0.68 42.29 -18.23
N ASN A 18 0.61 41.89 -19.51
CA ASN A 18 1.14 40.61 -20.01
C ASN A 18 2.54 40.84 -20.61
N PRO A 19 3.58 40.07 -20.24
CA PRO A 19 4.85 40.10 -20.93
C PRO A 19 4.84 39.15 -22.15
N HIS A 20 4.79 39.71 -23.35
CA HIS A 20 5.12 38.99 -24.57
C HIS A 20 6.64 38.86 -24.71
N TYR A 21 7.15 37.63 -24.86
CA TYR A 21 8.52 37.37 -25.30
C TYR A 21 8.51 36.99 -26.79
N THR A 22 9.13 37.80 -27.63
CA THR A 22 9.37 37.50 -29.05
C THR A 22 10.82 37.07 -29.24
N VAL A 23 11.02 35.85 -29.78
CA VAL A 23 12.34 35.36 -30.19
C VAL A 23 12.38 35.32 -31.71
N SER A 24 13.27 36.12 -32.30
CA SER A 24 13.56 36.10 -33.74
C SER A 24 14.38 34.85 -34.08
N MET A 25 13.93 34.07 -35.06
CA MET A 25 14.65 32.89 -35.56
C MET A 25 14.84 33.01 -37.09
N LEU A 26 16.08 32.85 -37.53
CA LEU A 26 16.47 32.90 -38.95
C LEU A 26 15.98 31.65 -39.72
N PRO A 27 15.71 31.76 -41.03
CA PRO A 27 15.18 30.65 -41.82
C PRO A 27 16.27 29.63 -42.18
N PHE A 28 16.22 28.45 -41.56
CA PHE A 28 16.96 27.27 -42.03
C PHE A 28 16.14 26.48 -43.07
N ALA A 29 16.79 26.11 -44.18
CA ALA A 29 16.16 25.41 -45.29
C ALA A 29 15.64 24.02 -44.90
N ARG A 30 14.39 23.69 -45.27
CA ARG A 30 13.81 22.37 -45.06
C ARG A 30 14.36 21.38 -46.11
N LYS A 31 14.98 20.29 -45.66
CA LYS A 31 15.15 19.07 -46.46
C LYS A 31 13.81 18.33 -46.53
N ASN A 32 13.39 17.94 -47.72
CA ASN A 32 12.20 17.13 -47.91
C ASN A 32 12.49 15.68 -47.51
N TYR A 33 11.80 15.19 -46.47
CA TYR A 33 11.75 13.77 -46.14
C TYR A 33 10.41 13.19 -46.60
N HIS A 34 10.45 12.08 -47.34
CA HIS A 34 9.24 11.39 -47.78
C HIS A 34 8.48 10.82 -46.59
N GLN A 35 7.17 11.03 -46.56
CA GLN A 35 6.28 10.51 -45.53
C GLN A 35 6.01 9.03 -45.79
N THR A 36 6.25 8.18 -44.79
CA THR A 36 5.71 6.82 -44.73
C THR A 36 4.24 6.85 -44.27
N PRO A 37 3.42 5.84 -44.61
CA PRO A 37 1.99 5.85 -44.27
C PRO A 37 1.78 5.77 -42.75
N VAL A 38 1.04 6.73 -42.20
CA VAL A 38 0.67 6.76 -40.79
C VAL A 38 -0.42 5.73 -40.52
N VAL A 39 -0.12 4.72 -39.69
CA VAL A 39 -1.12 3.77 -39.19
C VAL A 39 -2.06 4.50 -38.23
N GLN A 40 -3.35 4.52 -38.56
CA GLN A 40 -4.36 5.30 -37.85
C GLN A 40 -4.73 4.64 -36.51
N HIS A 41 -3.98 4.92 -35.46
CA HIS A 41 -4.37 4.53 -34.09
C HIS A 41 -5.62 5.30 -33.65
N LYS A 42 -6.69 4.55 -33.43
CA LYS A 42 -7.98 5.05 -32.93
C LYS A 42 -7.78 5.63 -31.53
N GLN A 43 -8.02 6.93 -31.35
CA GLN A 43 -7.99 7.56 -30.04
C GLN A 43 -9.10 6.97 -29.17
N VAL A 44 -8.76 6.58 -27.94
CA VAL A 44 -9.70 6.11 -26.92
C VAL A 44 -9.76 7.18 -25.84
N ASP A 45 -10.95 7.77 -25.65
CA ASP A 45 -11.17 8.78 -24.62
C ASP A 45 -10.90 8.22 -23.23
N VAL A 46 -9.95 8.83 -22.52
CA VAL A 46 -9.66 8.51 -21.12
C VAL A 46 -10.68 9.25 -20.24
N GLN A 47 -11.90 8.73 -20.18
CA GLN A 47 -12.88 9.16 -19.19
C GLN A 47 -12.44 8.70 -17.80
N ALA A 48 -12.22 9.66 -16.89
CA ALA A 48 -11.84 9.38 -15.52
C ALA A 48 -13.01 8.73 -14.75
N VAL A 49 -12.92 7.41 -14.52
CA VAL A 49 -13.96 6.66 -13.79
C VAL A 49 -13.92 7.01 -12.29
N PRO A 50 -15.03 7.49 -11.68
CA PRO A 50 -15.07 7.78 -10.26
C PRO A 50 -15.00 6.47 -9.44
N GLN A 51 -13.91 6.28 -8.69
CA GLN A 51 -13.67 5.03 -7.96
C GLN A 51 -14.45 4.93 -6.64
N ASN A 52 -15.69 4.47 -6.72
CA ASN A 52 -16.41 3.85 -5.58
C ASN A 52 -16.74 2.40 -5.92
N ASN A 53 -15.75 1.50 -5.78
CA ASN A 53 -15.96 0.06 -5.86
C ASN A 53 -16.13 -0.53 -4.45
N PRO A 54 -17.35 -0.92 -4.03
CA PRO A 54 -17.62 -1.41 -2.68
C PRO A 54 -16.96 -2.77 -2.37
N ASN A 55 -16.49 -3.50 -3.38
CA ASN A 55 -15.85 -4.82 -3.21
C ASN A 55 -14.32 -4.73 -2.95
N LYS A 56 -13.75 -3.53 -2.80
CA LYS A 56 -12.30 -3.38 -2.56
C LYS A 56 -11.93 -3.78 -1.13
N ILE A 57 -11.24 -4.91 -1.00
CA ILE A 57 -10.69 -5.41 0.28
C ILE A 57 -9.66 -4.39 0.83
N ARG A 58 -10.04 -3.57 1.81
CA ARG A 58 -9.17 -2.49 2.34
C ARG A 58 -8.10 -2.99 3.32
N TRP A 59 -8.32 -4.11 4.02
CA TRP A 59 -7.36 -4.69 4.97
C TRP A 59 -6.22 -5.48 4.31
N GLY A 60 -6.42 -5.94 3.07
CA GLY A 60 -5.44 -6.76 2.35
C GLY A 60 -4.11 -6.03 2.08
N PRO A 61 -4.13 -4.86 1.41
CA PRO A 61 -2.91 -4.13 1.11
C PRO A 61 -2.12 -3.71 2.36
N PRO A 62 -2.72 -3.16 3.45
CA PRO A 62 -2.01 -2.89 4.70
C PRO A 62 -1.40 -4.14 5.36
N THR A 63 -2.07 -5.29 5.27
CA THR A 63 -1.54 -6.56 5.83
C THR A 63 -0.30 -7.03 5.07
N TRP A 64 -0.33 -7.01 3.73
CA TRP A 64 0.85 -7.32 2.92
C TRP A 64 1.96 -6.29 3.11
N PHE A 65 1.62 -5.00 3.21
CA PHE A 65 2.60 -3.95 3.42
C PHE A 65 3.28 -4.09 4.78
N LEU A 66 2.56 -4.50 5.83
CA LEU A 66 3.14 -4.89 7.12
C LEU A 66 4.12 -6.06 6.96
N PHE A 67 3.67 -7.22 6.47
CA PHE A 67 4.50 -8.44 6.44
C PHE A 67 5.85 -8.21 5.74
N HIS A 68 5.81 -7.61 4.56
CA HIS A 68 7.03 -7.33 3.79
C HIS A 68 7.88 -6.21 4.41
N THR A 69 7.28 -5.19 5.03
CA THR A 69 8.04 -4.18 5.79
C THR A 69 8.79 -4.82 6.95
N LEU A 70 8.13 -5.66 7.76
CA LEU A 70 8.78 -6.32 8.90
C LEU A 70 9.94 -7.22 8.46
N ALA A 71 9.76 -8.00 7.39
CA ALA A 71 10.81 -8.87 6.85
C ALA A 71 11.99 -8.08 6.24
N HIS A 72 11.72 -6.91 5.66
CA HIS A 72 12.76 -6.03 5.11
C HIS A 72 13.50 -5.24 6.21
N LYS A 73 12.75 -4.71 7.18
CA LYS A 73 13.24 -3.77 8.21
C LYS A 73 13.79 -4.45 9.48
N ILE A 74 13.52 -5.73 9.72
CA ILE A 74 14.13 -6.43 10.87
C ILE A 74 15.67 -6.38 10.75
N LYS A 75 16.33 -6.02 11.84
CA LYS A 75 17.79 -5.94 11.90
C LYS A 75 18.39 -7.34 12.06
N ASP A 76 19.51 -7.61 11.40
CA ASP A 76 20.09 -8.95 11.32
C ASP A 76 20.54 -9.47 12.70
N GLU A 77 21.11 -8.60 13.53
CA GLU A 77 21.50 -8.88 14.92
C GLU A 77 20.30 -9.16 15.86
N HIS A 78 19.08 -8.83 15.42
CA HIS A 78 17.86 -9.12 16.15
C HIS A 78 17.02 -10.23 15.52
N PHE A 79 17.32 -10.66 14.29
CA PHE A 79 16.53 -11.64 13.56
C PHE A 79 16.35 -12.93 14.37
N TYR A 80 17.44 -13.60 14.74
CA TYR A 80 17.38 -14.85 15.52
C TYR A 80 16.68 -14.69 16.87
N LYS A 81 16.81 -13.54 17.53
CA LYS A 81 16.21 -13.26 18.84
C LYS A 81 14.69 -13.27 18.79
N ILE A 82 14.08 -12.66 17.76
CA ILE A 82 12.62 -12.49 17.68
C ILE A 82 11.95 -13.33 16.56
N LYS A 83 12.72 -14.11 15.79
CA LYS A 83 12.24 -14.92 14.65
C LYS A 83 10.98 -15.72 14.97
N SER A 84 11.02 -16.50 16.04
CA SER A 84 9.93 -17.39 16.43
C SER A 84 8.64 -16.62 16.74
N GLU A 85 8.75 -15.50 17.46
CA GLU A 85 7.62 -14.65 17.79
C GLU A 85 7.08 -13.90 16.55
N LEU A 86 7.96 -13.38 15.70
CA LEU A 86 7.59 -12.73 14.43
C LEU A 86 6.82 -13.68 13.51
N LEU A 87 7.32 -14.92 13.34
CA LEU A 87 6.64 -15.94 12.53
C LEU A 87 5.30 -16.34 13.15
N ASN A 88 5.23 -16.53 14.47
CA ASN A 88 3.98 -16.81 15.17
C ASN A 88 2.97 -15.67 15.00
N ASN A 89 3.41 -14.41 14.99
CA ASN A 89 2.55 -13.25 14.73
C ASN A 89 2.04 -13.21 13.28
N ILE A 90 2.89 -13.51 12.29
CA ILE A 90 2.47 -13.62 10.88
C ILE A 90 1.40 -14.72 10.74
N VAL A 91 1.63 -15.91 11.31
CA VAL A 91 0.65 -17.01 11.32
C VAL A 91 -0.65 -16.58 12.03
N THR A 92 -0.54 -15.92 13.19
CA THR A 92 -1.68 -15.43 13.98
C THR A 92 -2.51 -14.41 13.21
N ILE A 93 -1.89 -13.54 12.41
CA ILE A 93 -2.60 -12.61 11.52
C ILE A 93 -3.28 -13.38 10.37
N CYS A 94 -2.60 -14.36 9.77
CA CYS A 94 -3.13 -15.20 8.70
C CYS A 94 -4.37 -16.00 9.09
N ILE A 95 -4.39 -16.62 10.28
CA ILE A 95 -5.58 -17.37 10.75
C ILE A 95 -6.75 -16.44 11.16
N ASN A 96 -6.49 -15.14 11.36
CA ASN A 96 -7.45 -14.13 11.84
C ASN A 96 -7.81 -13.06 10.79
N LEU A 97 -7.54 -13.30 9.50
CA LEU A 97 -7.88 -12.34 8.44
C LEU A 97 -9.40 -12.06 8.43
N PRO A 98 -9.86 -10.80 8.24
CA PRO A 98 -11.29 -10.46 8.26
C PRO A 98 -12.18 -11.17 7.20
N CYS A 99 -11.57 -11.87 6.26
CA CYS A 99 -12.23 -12.70 5.24
C CYS A 99 -12.01 -14.20 5.57
N PRO A 100 -13.06 -14.97 5.92
CA PRO A 100 -12.92 -16.37 6.32
C PRO A 100 -12.22 -17.25 5.26
N LYS A 101 -12.63 -17.16 3.99
CA LYS A 101 -12.00 -17.87 2.87
C LYS A 101 -10.52 -17.49 2.67
N CYS A 102 -10.17 -16.24 2.98
CA CYS A 102 -8.80 -15.77 2.90
C CYS A 102 -7.96 -16.31 4.07
N ALA A 103 -8.53 -16.35 5.28
CA ALA A 103 -7.92 -16.95 6.46
C ALA A 103 -7.70 -18.46 6.29
N GLU A 104 -8.68 -19.17 5.71
CA GLU A 104 -8.56 -20.59 5.40
C GLU A 104 -7.40 -20.87 4.42
N HIS A 105 -7.37 -20.20 3.26
CA HIS A 105 -6.27 -20.37 2.30
C HIS A 105 -4.91 -20.00 2.91
N ALA A 106 -4.83 -18.92 3.69
CA ALA A 106 -3.60 -18.51 4.37
C ALA A 106 -3.15 -19.56 5.40
N THR A 107 -4.09 -20.15 6.16
CA THR A 107 -3.83 -21.24 7.09
C THR A 107 -3.32 -22.49 6.38
N GLN A 108 -3.94 -22.87 5.26
CA GLN A 108 -3.51 -24.00 4.44
C GLN A 108 -2.12 -23.78 3.83
N TYR A 109 -1.77 -22.55 3.45
CA TYR A 109 -0.42 -22.20 3.00
C TYR A 109 0.59 -22.30 4.14
N MET A 110 0.32 -21.67 5.29
CA MET A 110 1.24 -21.65 6.44
C MET A 110 1.54 -23.05 7.00
N LYS A 111 0.56 -23.97 6.97
CA LYS A 111 0.76 -25.39 7.35
C LYS A 111 1.81 -26.13 6.52
N LYS A 112 2.15 -25.66 5.32
CA LYS A 112 3.16 -26.27 4.43
C LYS A 112 4.58 -25.73 4.67
N ILE A 113 4.73 -24.72 5.53
CA ILE A 113 6.00 -24.00 5.69
C ILE A 113 6.87 -24.67 6.75
N ASN A 114 8.05 -25.11 6.34
CA ASN A 114 9.09 -25.51 7.28
C ASN A 114 9.69 -24.27 7.96
N ILE A 115 9.15 -23.91 9.13
CA ILE A 115 9.64 -22.81 9.97
C ILE A 115 11.14 -22.98 10.32
N GLY A 116 11.61 -24.23 10.44
CA GLY A 116 13.03 -24.55 10.70
C GLY A 116 13.97 -24.27 9.51
N ALA A 117 13.45 -24.04 8.31
CA ALA A 117 14.26 -23.64 7.15
C ALA A 117 14.50 -22.12 7.08
N ILE A 118 13.78 -21.32 7.87
CA ILE A 118 13.91 -19.86 7.88
C ILE A 118 15.04 -19.50 8.84
N GLN A 119 16.20 -19.07 8.35
CA GLN A 119 17.37 -18.76 9.20
C GLN A 119 17.78 -17.29 9.15
N THR A 120 17.44 -16.60 8.06
CA THR A 120 17.78 -15.19 7.81
C THR A 120 16.54 -14.35 7.50
N LYS A 121 16.68 -13.01 7.55
CA LYS A 121 15.63 -12.09 7.07
C LYS A 121 15.32 -12.29 5.58
N ASP A 122 16.30 -12.70 4.78
CA ASP A 122 16.11 -13.00 3.37
C ASP A 122 15.31 -14.29 3.14
N ASP A 123 15.43 -15.31 4.01
CA ASP A 123 14.53 -16.47 3.98
C ASP A 123 13.08 -16.06 4.26
N LEU A 124 12.88 -15.14 5.21
CA LEU A 124 11.55 -14.60 5.53
C LEU A 124 10.98 -13.75 4.36
N LYS A 125 11.80 -12.91 3.73
CA LYS A 125 11.43 -12.16 2.52
C LYS A 125 11.06 -13.11 1.38
N ASN A 126 11.86 -14.14 1.15
CA ASN A 126 11.61 -15.19 0.14
C ASN A 126 10.30 -15.95 0.41
N LEU A 127 10.03 -16.30 1.67
CA LEU A 127 8.78 -16.95 2.07
C LEU A 127 7.56 -16.07 1.75
N LEU A 128 7.60 -14.81 2.18
CA LEU A 128 6.48 -13.87 2.01
C LEU A 128 6.29 -13.46 0.55
N PHE A 129 7.37 -13.39 -0.22
CA PHE A 129 7.34 -13.18 -1.67
C PHE A 129 6.60 -14.32 -2.39
N LYS A 130 7.03 -15.56 -2.13
CA LYS A 130 6.38 -16.77 -2.70
C LYS A 130 4.91 -16.86 -2.30
N PHE A 131 4.60 -16.53 -1.03
CA PHE A 131 3.22 -16.54 -0.54
C PHE A 131 2.34 -15.47 -1.21
N HIS A 132 2.85 -14.25 -1.35
CA HIS A 132 2.11 -13.17 -2.00
C HIS A 132 1.86 -13.49 -3.49
N ASN A 133 2.83 -14.07 -4.19
CA ASN A 133 2.65 -14.49 -5.57
C ASN A 133 1.74 -15.71 -5.74
N ASP A 134 1.74 -16.69 -4.84
CA ASP A 134 0.70 -17.75 -4.80
C ASP A 134 -0.72 -17.16 -4.68
N VAL A 135 -0.88 -16.14 -3.84
CA VAL A 135 -2.14 -15.42 -3.69
C VAL A 135 -2.49 -14.67 -4.98
N ASN A 136 -1.53 -13.96 -5.59
CA ASN A 136 -1.74 -13.23 -6.84
C ASN A 136 -2.17 -14.15 -8.00
N VAL A 137 -1.51 -15.30 -8.18
CA VAL A 137 -1.91 -16.32 -9.17
C VAL A 137 -3.35 -16.77 -8.92
N ARG A 138 -3.71 -17.11 -7.67
CA ARG A 138 -5.07 -17.56 -7.31
C ARG A 138 -6.14 -16.48 -7.51
N THR A 139 -5.79 -15.20 -7.39
CA THR A 139 -6.74 -14.09 -7.56
C THR A 139 -6.70 -13.42 -8.94
N GLY A 140 -5.84 -13.87 -9.86
CA GLY A 140 -5.65 -13.26 -11.18
C GLY A 140 -4.99 -11.88 -11.13
N ALA A 141 -4.24 -11.57 -10.07
CA ALA A 141 -3.45 -10.36 -9.97
C ALA A 141 -2.05 -10.54 -10.59
N SER A 142 -1.44 -9.45 -11.04
CA SER A 142 -0.07 -9.47 -11.57
C SER A 142 0.93 -10.04 -10.56
N LEU A 143 1.89 -10.81 -11.06
CA LEU A 143 3.03 -11.24 -10.26
C LEU A 143 3.87 -10.03 -9.84
N PHE A 144 4.45 -10.11 -8.65
CA PHE A 144 5.45 -9.17 -8.17
C PHE A 144 6.85 -9.71 -8.48
N GLU A 145 7.74 -8.88 -8.99
CA GLU A 145 9.13 -9.25 -9.29
C GLU A 145 10.00 -9.19 -8.02
N TYR A 146 10.95 -10.13 -7.88
CA TYR A 146 11.75 -10.21 -6.64
C TYR A 146 12.66 -8.99 -6.45
N ASN A 147 13.22 -8.47 -7.54
CA ASN A 147 14.14 -7.33 -7.53
C ASN A 147 13.48 -6.04 -7.00
N ASP A 148 12.17 -5.89 -7.19
CA ASP A 148 11.41 -4.73 -6.70
C ASP A 148 11.16 -4.75 -5.20
N LEU A 149 11.37 -5.89 -4.54
CA LEU A 149 11.07 -6.06 -3.11
C LEU A 149 11.91 -5.12 -2.24
N ASN A 150 13.22 -5.07 -2.46
CA ASN A 150 14.07 -4.16 -1.69
C ASN A 150 13.70 -2.69 -1.95
N ASN A 151 13.53 -2.30 -3.22
CA ASN A 151 13.20 -0.92 -3.60
C ASN A 151 11.88 -0.44 -3.00
N LYS A 152 10.85 -1.31 -2.97
CA LYS A 152 9.51 -1.00 -2.49
C LYS A 152 9.40 -0.84 -0.97
N TYR A 153 10.20 -1.57 -0.20
CA TYR A 153 10.10 -1.62 1.27
C TYR A 153 11.22 -0.84 2.00
N ASN A 154 12.27 -0.41 1.29
CA ASN A 154 13.36 0.41 1.87
C ASN A 154 12.87 1.73 2.47
N SER A 155 11.99 2.45 1.77
CA SER A 155 11.42 3.74 2.21
C SER A 155 10.21 3.61 3.15
N ALA A 156 9.79 2.39 3.52
CA ALA A 156 8.67 2.19 4.42
C ALA A 156 9.03 2.62 5.85
N VAL A 157 8.23 3.48 6.47
CA VAL A 157 8.40 3.88 7.88
C VAL A 157 7.66 2.89 8.77
N THR A 158 8.39 2.03 9.49
CA THR A 158 7.88 0.84 10.19
C THR A 158 6.73 1.18 11.14
N ILE A 159 6.86 2.24 11.94
CA ILE A 159 5.82 2.68 12.89
C ILE A 159 4.51 3.02 12.15
N ASN A 160 4.61 3.77 11.05
CA ASN A 160 3.44 4.16 10.24
C ASN A 160 2.77 2.93 9.62
N ILE A 161 3.54 1.92 9.20
CA ILE A 161 2.99 0.69 8.61
C ILE A 161 2.26 -0.14 9.67
N VAL A 162 2.83 -0.29 10.86
CA VAL A 162 2.20 -0.98 12.01
C VAL A 162 0.89 -0.29 12.42
N GLN A 163 0.89 1.05 12.53
CA GLN A 163 -0.32 1.82 12.82
C GLN A 163 -1.40 1.65 11.74
N ASN A 164 -1.02 1.80 10.47
CA ASN A 164 -1.91 1.64 9.32
C ASN A 164 -2.55 0.24 9.28
N PHE A 165 -1.75 -0.82 9.48
CA PHE A 165 -2.26 -2.18 9.60
C PHE A 165 -3.36 -2.29 10.67
N PHE A 166 -3.13 -1.76 11.88
CA PHE A 166 -4.10 -1.89 12.96
C PHE A 166 -5.41 -1.12 12.73
N VAL A 167 -5.37 0.01 12.01
CA VAL A 167 -6.59 0.72 11.59
C VAL A 167 -7.47 -0.17 10.71
N PHE A 168 -6.89 -0.77 9.68
CA PHE A 168 -7.65 -1.58 8.72
C PHE A 168 -7.97 -3.01 9.21
N PHE A 169 -7.11 -3.61 10.04
CA PHE A 169 -7.35 -4.95 10.58
C PHE A 169 -8.47 -4.96 11.63
N LYS A 170 -8.61 -3.87 12.42
CA LYS A 170 -9.75 -3.71 13.35
C LYS A 170 -11.05 -3.27 12.67
N ASP A 171 -11.03 -2.84 11.41
CA ASP A 171 -12.22 -2.33 10.73
C ASP A 171 -13.38 -3.34 10.78
N LYS A 172 -14.57 -2.85 11.14
CA LYS A 172 -15.81 -3.62 11.30
C LYS A 172 -16.69 -3.55 10.05
N SER A 173 -16.36 -2.71 9.07
CA SER A 173 -17.13 -2.49 7.83
C SER A 173 -17.28 -3.71 6.92
N PHE A 174 -16.51 -4.79 7.15
CA PHE A 174 -16.42 -5.93 6.23
C PHE A 174 -17.35 -7.12 6.51
N ASN A 175 -18.00 -7.22 7.67
CA ASN A 175 -19.08 -8.19 7.91
C ASN A 175 -19.82 -7.96 9.24
N VAL A 176 -21.15 -8.03 9.22
CA VAL A 176 -22.02 -7.79 10.39
C VAL A 176 -22.18 -9.03 11.28
N THR A 177 -21.93 -10.22 10.75
CA THR A 177 -22.59 -11.46 11.19
C THR A 177 -21.96 -12.19 12.40
N ALA A 178 -20.98 -11.61 13.10
CA ALA A 178 -20.51 -12.19 14.38
C ALA A 178 -19.77 -11.19 15.28
N ILE A 179 -20.43 -10.74 16.35
CA ILE A 179 -19.79 -10.01 17.47
C ILE A 179 -18.58 -10.79 18.00
N ALA A 180 -18.70 -12.12 18.14
CA ALA A 180 -17.62 -13.01 18.58
C ALA A 180 -16.34 -12.88 17.73
N ASN A 181 -16.46 -12.84 16.40
CA ASN A 181 -15.30 -12.69 15.49
C ASN A 181 -14.65 -11.30 15.64
N SER A 182 -15.44 -10.26 15.96
CA SER A 182 -14.89 -8.93 16.26
C SER A 182 -14.16 -8.89 17.61
N MET A 183 -14.72 -9.51 18.65
CA MET A 183 -14.10 -9.59 19.98
C MET A 183 -12.82 -10.43 19.98
N HIS A 184 -12.80 -11.55 19.25
CA HIS A 184 -11.60 -12.37 19.10
C HIS A 184 -10.49 -11.59 18.39
N ARG A 185 -10.81 -10.97 17.25
CA ARG A 185 -9.84 -10.13 16.50
C ARG A 185 -9.34 -8.94 17.32
N GLU A 186 -10.19 -8.36 18.17
CA GLU A 186 -9.78 -7.31 19.11
C GLU A 186 -8.75 -7.80 20.13
N ARG A 187 -8.97 -8.96 20.78
CA ARG A 187 -8.01 -9.56 21.72
C ARG A 187 -6.66 -9.83 21.04
N ILE A 188 -6.70 -10.50 19.88
CA ILE A 188 -5.50 -10.76 19.06
C ILE A 188 -4.77 -9.46 18.70
N THR A 189 -5.51 -8.41 18.33
CA THR A 189 -4.90 -7.11 18.00
C THR A 189 -4.20 -6.48 19.21
N ASN A 190 -4.74 -6.62 20.42
CA ASN A 190 -4.11 -6.06 21.61
C ASN A 190 -2.81 -6.81 21.96
N VAL A 191 -2.79 -8.14 21.85
CA VAL A 191 -1.56 -8.95 21.98
C VAL A 191 -0.50 -8.53 20.95
N LEU A 192 -0.90 -8.36 19.68
CA LEU A 192 0.01 -7.89 18.62
C LEU A 192 0.55 -6.48 18.91
N LYS A 193 -0.28 -5.56 19.42
CA LYS A 193 0.15 -4.21 19.81
C LYS A 193 1.21 -4.23 20.91
N GLU A 194 1.00 -5.04 21.96
CA GLU A 194 1.99 -5.22 23.03
C GLU A 194 3.30 -5.79 22.49
N TRP A 195 3.22 -6.74 21.56
CA TRP A 195 4.41 -7.33 20.94
C TRP A 195 5.20 -6.30 20.13
N PHE A 196 4.54 -5.50 19.29
CA PHE A 196 5.22 -4.43 18.56
C PHE A 196 5.81 -3.39 19.51
N TYR A 197 5.09 -2.98 20.55
CA TYR A 197 5.60 -2.03 21.54
C TYR A 197 6.91 -2.53 22.20
N LYS A 198 6.99 -3.82 22.54
CA LYS A 198 8.18 -4.44 23.15
C LYS A 198 9.36 -4.65 22.19
N ASN A 199 9.11 -4.70 20.88
CA ASN A 199 10.09 -5.12 19.88
C ASN A 199 10.32 -4.12 18.72
N ILE A 200 9.72 -2.93 18.74
CA ILE A 200 9.83 -1.96 17.64
C ILE A 200 11.29 -1.56 17.33
N GLN A 201 12.14 -1.50 18.35
CA GLN A 201 13.58 -1.25 18.26
C GLN A 201 14.37 -2.32 17.50
N CYS A 202 13.78 -3.52 17.32
CA CYS A 202 14.37 -4.61 16.54
C CYS A 202 14.19 -4.43 15.02
N PHE A 203 13.53 -3.34 14.60
CA PHE A 203 13.33 -2.96 13.22
C PHE A 203 14.01 -1.61 12.94
N GLU A 204 14.47 -1.43 11.71
CA GLU A 204 14.81 -0.12 11.16
C GLU A 204 13.56 0.78 11.11
N PRO A 205 13.72 2.11 11.27
CA PRO A 205 12.60 3.06 11.33
C PRO A 205 11.82 3.16 10.01
#